data_AF-B0MBH7-F1
#
_entry.id   AF-B0MBH7-F1
#
_cell.length_a   1.000
_cell.length_b   1.000
_cell.length_c   1.000
_cell.angle_alpha   90.00
_cell.angle_beta   90.00
_cell.angle_gamma   90.00
#
_symmetry.space_group_name_H-M   'P 1'
#
loop_
_entity.id
_entity.type
_entity.pdbx_description
1 polymer ?
#
loop_
_entity_poly.entity_id
_entity_poly.type
_entity_poly.pdbx_seq_one_letter_code
_entity_poly.pdbx_strand_id
1 'polypeptide(L)' 'MIETAKEVTQKPIKAVEEGRRAGDPAVLIASSEKAKKVLGWKPEHADLHEIIESAWRWHSTHPEGYQSK' A
#
# COMPACT_ATOMS: atom_id res chain seq x y z
N MET A 1 6.07 2.08 -4.62
CA MET A 1 4.73 1.50 -4.90
C MET A 1 4.76 0.60 -6.12
N ILE A 2 4.76 1.12 -7.35
CA ILE A 2 4.67 0.30 -8.57
C ILE A 2 5.81 -0.73 -8.65
N GLU A 3 7.04 -0.32 -8.38
CA GLU A 3 8.17 -1.25 -8.48
C GLU A 3 8.12 -2.37 -7.43
N THR A 4 7.93 -2.00 -6.16
CA THR A 4 7.70 -2.98 -5.08
C THR A 4 6.52 -3.91 -5.37
N ALA A 5 5.45 -3.41 -6.01
CA ALA A 5 4.35 -4.25 -6.44
C ALA A 5 4.75 -5.24 -7.54
N LYS A 6 5.57 -4.86 -8.51
CA LYS A 6 6.11 -5.80 -9.51
C LYS A 6 6.99 -6.86 -8.85
N GLU A 7 7.86 -6.46 -7.93
CA GLU A 7 8.74 -7.36 -7.18
C GLU A 7 7.93 -8.37 -6.36
N VAL A 8 6.96 -7.91 -5.56
CA VAL A 8 6.16 -8.80 -4.71
C VAL A 8 5.28 -9.73 -5.54
N THR A 9 4.63 -9.21 -6.59
CA THR A 9 3.70 -10.01 -7.40
C THR A 9 4.40 -10.91 -8.41
N GLN A 10 5.67 -10.63 -8.73
CA GLN A 10 6.42 -11.25 -9.83
C GLN A 10 5.66 -11.18 -11.17
N LYS A 11 4.86 -10.12 -11.35
CA LYS A 11 4.02 -9.91 -12.55
C LYS A 11 4.38 -8.62 -13.26
N PRO A 12 4.25 -8.58 -14.60
CA PRO A 12 4.34 -7.33 -15.33
C PRO A 12 3.14 -6.44 -14.98
N ILE A 13 3.42 -5.22 -14.52
CA ILE A 13 2.41 -4.18 -14.25
C ILE A 13 2.67 -3.03 -15.21
N LYS A 14 1.77 -2.85 -16.20
CA LYS A 14 1.84 -1.74 -17.15
C LYS A 14 1.48 -0.44 -16.43
N ALA A 15 2.41 0.52 -16.45
CA ALA A 15 2.18 1.89 -15.99
C ALA A 15 2.15 2.83 -17.20
N VAL A 16 1.18 3.74 -17.23
CA VAL A 16 1.03 4.76 -18.28
C VAL A 16 0.89 6.10 -17.58
N GLU A 17 1.69 7.08 -18.00
CA GLU A 17 1.61 8.44 -17.46
C GLU A 17 0.43 9.19 -18.10
N GLU A 18 -0.34 9.87 -17.26
CA GLU A 18 -1.49 10.68 -17.66
C GLU A 18 -1.48 12.03 -16.93
N GLY A 19 -2.39 12.94 -17.32
CA GLY A 19 -2.51 14.26 -16.70
C GLY A 19 -2.82 14.18 -15.20
N ARG A 20 -2.36 15.20 -14.44
CA ARG A 20 -2.63 15.27 -13.00
C ARG A 20 -4.13 15.39 -12.74
N ARG A 21 -4.64 14.60 -11.79
CA ARG A 21 -6.01 14.75 -11.28
C ARG A 21 -6.13 16.08 -10.53
N ALA A 22 -7.16 16.85 -10.84
CA ALA A 22 -7.42 18.12 -10.16
C ALA A 22 -7.70 17.88 -8.67
N GLY A 23 -7.08 18.70 -7.81
CA GLY A 23 -7.18 18.58 -6.35
C GLY A 23 -6.07 17.79 -5.68
N ASP A 24 -5.29 16.98 -6.41
CA ASP A 24 -4.21 16.20 -5.81
C ASP A 24 -2.97 17.08 -5.51
N PRO A 25 -2.47 17.10 -4.25
CA PRO A 25 -1.19 17.72 -3.95
C PRO A 25 -0.03 16.90 -4.53
N ALA A 26 1.18 17.48 -4.58
CA ALA A 26 2.36 16.75 -5.04
C ALA A 26 2.81 15.67 -4.03
N VAL A 27 2.70 15.96 -2.72
CA VAL A 27 3.09 15.07 -1.62
C VAL A 27 2.12 15.27 -0.45
N LEU A 28 1.74 14.19 0.22
CA LEU A 28 0.90 14.22 1.41
C LEU A 28 1.36 13.14 2.41
N ILE A 29 2.09 13.54 3.46
CA ILE A 29 2.67 12.64 4.46
C ILE A 29 2.41 13.22 5.86
N ALA A 30 1.89 12.40 6.77
CA ALA A 30 1.67 12.78 8.17
C ALA A 30 2.85 12.39 9.07
N SER A 31 3.16 13.22 10.07
CA SER A 31 4.09 12.85 11.13
C SER A 31 3.46 11.86 12.12
N SER A 32 4.17 10.80 12.47
CA SER A 32 3.77 9.82 13.49
C SER A 32 4.27 10.15 14.90
N GLU A 33 5.03 11.22 15.07
CA GLU A 33 5.76 11.52 16.32
C GLU A 33 4.83 11.71 17.52
N LYS A 34 3.67 12.34 17.34
CA LYS A 34 2.71 12.55 18.43
C LYS A 34 2.12 11.22 18.93
N ALA A 35 1.79 10.31 18.02
CA ALA A 35 1.26 9.00 18.35
C ALA A 35 2.29 8.16 19.12
N LYS A 36 3.56 8.16 18.67
CA LYS A 36 4.65 7.48 19.37
C LYS A 36 4.83 8.01 20.79
N LYS A 37 4.83 9.33 20.97
CA LYS A 37 5.06 9.98 22.28
C LYS A 37 3.91 9.79 23.27
N VAL A 38 2.67 10.00 22.82
CA VAL A 38 1.50 10.03 23.71
C VAL A 38 0.95 8.63 23.98
N LEU A 39 0.93 7.77 22.96
CA LEU A 39 0.32 6.45 23.04
C LEU A 39 1.34 5.33 23.23
N GLY A 40 2.65 5.64 23.17
CA GLY A 40 3.68 4.62 23.09
C GLY A 40 3.59 3.78 21.81
N TRP A 41 2.85 4.25 20.80
CA TRP A 41 2.58 3.49 19.59
C TRP A 41 3.86 3.25 18.80
N LYS A 42 4.07 1.99 18.40
CA LYS A 42 5.19 1.56 17.57
C LYS A 42 4.61 0.85 16.34
N PRO A 43 4.87 1.33 15.11
CA PRO A 43 4.41 0.61 13.93
C PRO A 43 5.17 -0.71 13.80
N GLU A 44 4.43 -1.81 13.73
CA GLU A 44 4.99 -3.16 13.53
C GLU A 44 5.19 -3.49 12.04
N HIS A 45 4.28 -2.98 11.19
CA HIS A 45 4.30 -3.18 9.74
C HIS A 45 4.60 -1.86 9.02
N ALA A 46 5.82 -1.34 9.19
CA ALA A 46 6.24 -0.08 8.56
C ALA A 46 6.87 -0.28 7.18
N ASP A 47 7.22 -1.52 6.83
CA ASP A 47 7.90 -1.85 5.59
C ASP A 47 6.92 -1.96 4.43
N LEU A 48 7.25 -1.31 3.31
CA LEU A 48 6.36 -1.26 2.16
C LEU A 48 6.23 -2.63 1.47
N HIS A 49 7.31 -3.42 1.45
CA HIS A 49 7.28 -4.75 0.84
C HIS A 49 6.34 -5.67 1.61
N GLU A 50 6.43 -5.68 2.95
CA GLU A 50 5.52 -6.43 3.82
C GLU A 50 4.04 -6.02 3.64
N ILE A 51 3.78 -4.71 3.57
CA ILE A 51 2.43 -4.19 3.35
C ILE A 51 1.86 -4.70 2.02
N ILE A 52 2.63 -4.61 0.93
CA ILE A 52 2.17 -5.07 -0.39
C ILE A 52 2.06 -6.60 -0.44
N GLU A 53 2.98 -7.34 0.19
CA GLU A 53 2.97 -8.80 0.25
C GLU A 53 1.71 -9.32 0.94
N SER A 54 1.37 -8.77 2.10
CA SER A 54 0.17 -9.18 2.84
C SER A 54 -1.11 -8.93 2.04
N ALA A 55 -1.21 -7.77 1.36
CA ALA A 55 -2.31 -7.45 0.47
C ALA A 55 -2.37 -8.40 -0.73
N TRP A 56 -1.25 -8.65 -1.39
CA TRP A 56 -1.20 -9.54 -2.54
C TRP A 56 -1.57 -10.98 -2.18
N ARG A 57 -1.10 -11.49 -1.04
CA ARG A 57 -1.46 -12.81 -0.54
C ARG A 57 -2.97 -12.96 -0.37
N TRP A 58 -3.66 -11.96 0.17
CA TRP A 58 -5.11 -11.97 0.27
C TRP A 58 -5.77 -11.98 -1.13
N HIS A 59 -5.44 -11.01 -1.98
CA HIS A 59 -6.10 -10.86 -3.29
C HIS A 59 -5.82 -12.01 -4.25
N SER A 60 -4.65 -12.63 -4.18
CA SER A 60 -4.30 -13.79 -5.01
C SER A 60 -4.99 -15.08 -4.57
N THR A 61 -5.36 -15.19 -3.29
CA THR A 61 -6.10 -16.34 -2.74
C THR A 61 -7.61 -16.13 -2.76
N HIS A 62 -8.07 -14.88 -2.83
CA HIS A 62 -9.48 -14.48 -2.85
C HIS A 62 -9.75 -13.54 -4.04
N PRO A 63 -9.66 -14.02 -5.29
CA PRO A 63 -9.80 -13.17 -6.48
C PRO A 63 -11.17 -12.48 -6.57
N GLU A 64 -12.23 -13.14 -6.10
CA GLU A 64 -13.60 -12.60 -6.06
C GLU A 64 -13.94 -11.95 -4.70
N GLY A 65 -12.95 -11.77 -3.83
CA GLY A 65 -13.14 -11.24 -2.48
C GLY A 65 -13.84 -12.23 -1.55
N TYR A 66 -14.70 -11.70 -0.66
CA TYR A 66 -15.47 -12.51 0.28
C TYR A 66 -16.61 -13.22 -0.43
N GLN A 67 -16.89 -14.47 -0.04
CA GLN A 67 -18.08 -15.18 -0.51
C GLN A 67 -19.35 -14.44 -0.04
N SER A 68 -20.28 -14.19 -0.96
CA SER A 68 -21.63 -13.76 -0.60
C SER A 68 -22.30 -14.86 0.23
N LYS A 69 -22.90 -14.46 1.36
CA LYS A 69 -23.76 -15.36 2.14
C LYS A 69 -25.04 -15.69 1.38
#